data_AF-A0A7C2Y237-F1
#
_entry.id   AF-A0A7C2Y237-F1
#
_cell.length_a   1.000
_cell.length_b   1.000
_cell.length_c   1.000
_cell.angle_alpha   90.00
_cell.angle_beta   90.00
_cell.angle_gamma   90.00
#
_symmetry.space_group_name_H-M   'P 1'
#
loop_
_entity.id
_entity.type
_entity.pdbx_description
1 polymer ?
#
loop_
_entity_poly.entity_id
_entity_poly.type
_entity_poly.pdbx_seq_one_letter_code
_entity_poly.pdbx_strand_id
1 'polypeptide(L)'
;MLVEARGQTGKHQLANLARFFTRPGVDPFDEVEWERRTALIEGPDGRPVFQQEDVEFPKAWSQQATNVVASKYFRGPLGTPQRERSVKQLISRVVDTIASWGQKGGYFSSEEEMETFRQELKFLLLHQYACFNSPVWFNVGIEERPQCSACFILSIEDSMESILDWYKTEGKIFKGGSGAGINLSPLRSSRERLSSGGIASGPVSFMRGADAIAGTIKSGGKTRRAAKMVVLNVDHPDIEEFIWCKAKEERKARALVQSGWDPSLDSELWI
;
A
#
# COMPACT_ATOMS: atom_id res chain seq x y z
N MET A 1 -4.92 -7.55 21.09
CA MET A 1 -3.82 -7.34 22.07
C MET A 1 -2.66 -6.68 21.34
N LEU A 2 -2.44 -5.38 21.54
CA LEU A 2 -1.30 -4.67 20.96
C LEU A 2 -0.04 -5.21 21.64
N VAL A 3 0.84 -5.86 20.88
CA VAL A 3 2.17 -6.20 21.38
C VAL A 3 2.89 -4.88 21.60
N GLU A 4 2.94 -4.42 22.85
CA GLU A 4 3.93 -3.44 23.26
C GLU A 4 5.30 -4.07 23.00
N ALA A 5 5.96 -3.60 21.95
CA ALA A 5 7.35 -3.91 21.72
C ALA A 5 8.13 -3.40 22.94
N ARG A 6 8.53 -4.33 23.82
CA ARG A 6 9.51 -4.07 24.87
C ARG A 6 10.83 -3.72 24.18
N GLY A 7 11.00 -2.45 23.85
CA GLY A 7 12.24 -1.92 23.31
C GLY A 7 13.34 -2.07 24.35
N GLN A 8 14.31 -2.93 24.07
CA GLN A 8 15.59 -2.88 24.75
C GLN A 8 16.18 -1.48 24.56
N THR A 9 16.43 -0.78 25.65
CA THR A 9 17.01 0.57 25.71
C THR A 9 18.53 0.54 25.45
N GLY A 10 18.94 -0.10 24.36
CA GLY A 10 20.28 0.08 23.79
C GLY A 10 20.23 1.25 22.81
N LYS A 11 21.10 2.26 22.96
CA LYS A 11 21.32 3.27 21.91
C LYS A 11 21.94 2.55 20.70
N HIS A 12 21.12 2.08 19.78
CA HIS A 12 21.58 1.54 18.50
C HIS A 12 22.00 2.70 17.61
N GLN A 13 23.19 3.26 17.87
CA GLN A 13 23.83 4.17 16.93
C GLN A 13 24.18 3.39 15.67
N LEU A 14 23.87 3.96 14.50
CA LEU A 14 24.42 3.47 13.24
C LEU A 14 25.94 3.53 13.35
N ALA A 15 26.62 2.43 13.01
CA ALA A 15 28.07 2.40 13.08
C ALA A 15 28.64 3.21 11.90
N ASN A 16 29.18 4.41 12.20
CA ASN A 16 30.01 5.24 11.33
C ASN A 16 29.58 5.26 9.86
N LEU A 17 28.44 5.86 9.55
CA LEU A 17 27.98 6.00 8.17
C LEU A 17 28.93 6.90 7.37
N ALA A 18 29.60 6.33 6.37
CA ALA A 18 30.47 7.07 5.45
C ALA A 18 29.69 7.51 4.19
N ARG A 19 30.04 8.69 3.65
CA ARG A 19 29.57 9.11 2.32
C ARG A 19 30.18 8.21 1.25
N PHE A 20 29.36 7.85 0.25
CA PHE A 20 29.78 7.01 -0.87
C PHE A 20 29.44 7.66 -2.21
N PHE A 21 28.18 8.05 -2.41
CA PHE A 21 27.74 8.66 -3.66
C PHE A 21 27.79 10.19 -3.62
N THR A 22 27.65 10.78 -2.44
CA THR A 22 27.45 12.23 -2.28
C THR A 22 28.71 12.97 -1.85
N ARG A 23 28.74 14.29 -2.08
CA ARG A 23 29.81 15.18 -1.62
C ARG A 23 29.30 16.13 -0.52
N PRO A 24 30.11 16.45 0.50
CA PRO A 24 29.74 17.44 1.50
C PRO A 24 29.35 18.79 0.85
N GLY A 25 28.21 19.35 1.27
CA GLY A 25 27.73 20.65 0.80
C GLY A 25 27.08 20.67 -0.59
N VAL A 26 26.96 19.52 -1.27
CA VAL A 26 26.29 19.40 -2.57
C VAL A 26 24.98 18.62 -2.38
N ASP A 27 23.83 19.21 -2.74
CA ASP A 27 22.56 18.49 -2.76
C ASP A 27 22.48 17.64 -4.05
N PRO A 28 22.17 16.33 -3.98
CA PRO A 28 22.03 15.46 -5.15
C PRO A 28 21.06 15.99 -6.21
N PHE A 29 20.08 16.80 -5.82
CA PHE A 29 19.17 17.42 -6.79
C PHE A 29 19.86 18.43 -7.72
N ASP A 30 21.00 18.99 -7.33
CA ASP A 30 21.75 19.95 -8.14
C ASP A 30 22.70 19.26 -9.13
N GLU A 31 22.86 17.94 -9.04
CA GLU A 31 23.76 17.14 -9.89
C GLU A 31 23.07 16.54 -11.12
N VAL A 32 21.77 16.81 -11.32
CA VAL A 32 21.00 16.27 -12.45
C VAL A 32 20.26 17.36 -13.22
N GLU A 33 20.06 17.14 -14.52
CA GLU A 33 19.21 18.01 -15.35
C GLU A 33 17.72 17.77 -15.05
N TRP A 34 16.98 18.87 -14.88
CA TRP A 34 15.54 18.85 -14.62
C TRP A 34 14.76 19.41 -15.81
N GLU A 35 13.54 18.92 -15.99
CA GLU A 35 12.61 19.48 -16.96
C GLU A 35 11.18 19.49 -16.42
N ARG A 36 10.40 20.42 -16.95
CA ARG A 36 8.97 20.54 -16.70
C ARG A 36 8.21 19.90 -17.84
N ARG A 37 7.25 19.05 -17.51
CA ARG A 37 6.41 18.34 -18.49
C ARG A 37 4.99 18.16 -17.96
N THR A 38 4.09 17.68 -18.82
CA THR A 38 2.72 17.33 -18.44
C THR A 38 2.65 15.84 -18.13
N ALA A 39 2.05 15.49 -16.99
CA ALA A 39 1.67 14.13 -16.68
C ALA A 39 0.25 13.89 -17.21
N LEU A 40 0.09 12.90 -18.08
CA LEU A 40 -1.19 12.58 -18.74
C LEU A 40 -1.40 11.07 -18.76
N ILE A 41 -2.57 10.63 -18.31
CA ILE A 41 -3.02 9.24 -18.44
C ILE A 41 -4.34 9.28 -19.21
N GLU A 42 -4.40 8.52 -20.30
CA GLU A 42 -5.59 8.39 -21.14
C GLU A 42 -6.33 7.09 -20.80
N GLY A 43 -7.66 7.14 -20.88
CA GLY A 43 -8.53 5.98 -20.77
C GLY A 43 -8.59 5.18 -22.08
N PRO A 44 -9.28 4.03 -22.08
CA PRO A 44 -9.45 3.21 -23.28
C PRO A 44 -10.14 3.93 -24.45
N ASP A 45 -10.91 4.98 -24.16
CA ASP A 45 -11.61 5.83 -25.12
C ASP A 45 -10.76 7.03 -25.61
N GLY A 46 -9.49 7.10 -25.20
CA GLY A 46 -8.56 8.18 -25.53
C GLY A 46 -8.80 9.48 -24.73
N ARG A 47 -9.77 9.50 -23.80
CA ARG A 47 -10.01 10.69 -22.97
C ARG A 47 -9.03 10.74 -21.79
N PRO A 48 -8.59 11.92 -21.37
CA PRO A 48 -7.73 12.05 -20.20
C PRO A 48 -8.46 11.58 -18.93
N VAL A 49 -7.94 10.55 -18.26
CA VAL A 49 -8.41 10.11 -16.92
C VAL A 49 -7.63 10.79 -15.79
N PHE A 50 -6.42 11.29 -16.10
CA PHE A 50 -5.63 12.12 -15.20
C PHE A 50 -4.77 13.07 -16.03
N GLN A 51 -4.72 14.34 -15.62
CA GLN A 51 -3.82 15.33 -16.19
C GLN A 51 -3.29 16.24 -15.08
N GLN A 52 -1.98 16.47 -15.08
CA GLN A 52 -1.33 17.48 -14.24
C GLN A 52 -0.21 18.13 -15.05
N GLU A 53 -0.35 19.42 -15.32
CA GLU A 53 0.61 20.21 -16.10
C GLU A 53 1.74 20.73 -15.22
N ASP A 54 2.85 21.07 -15.88
CA ASP A 54 4.01 21.73 -15.27
C ASP A 54 4.46 21.01 -13.98
N VAL A 55 4.72 19.72 -14.15
CA VAL A 55 5.38 18.88 -13.16
C VAL A 55 6.87 18.73 -13.48
N GLU A 56 7.70 18.79 -12.45
CA GLU A 56 9.16 18.84 -12.54
C GLU A 56 9.78 17.49 -12.17
N PHE A 57 10.56 16.93 -13.11
CA PHE A 57 11.17 15.62 -13.02
C PHE A 57 12.61 15.66 -13.55
N PRO A 58 13.50 14.75 -13.10
CA PRO A 58 14.80 14.59 -13.74
C PRO A 58 14.59 14.21 -15.21
N LYS A 59 15.34 14.83 -16.11
CA LYS A 59 15.25 14.57 -17.56
C LYS A 59 15.44 13.09 -17.92
N ALA A 60 16.27 12.38 -17.15
CA ALA A 60 16.50 10.94 -17.32
C ALA A 60 15.28 10.06 -16.98
N TRP A 61 14.31 10.55 -16.22
CA TRP A 61 13.11 9.77 -15.89
C TRP A 61 12.14 9.73 -17.08
N SER A 62 11.55 8.56 -17.34
CA SER A 62 10.63 8.38 -18.48
C SER A 62 9.30 9.10 -18.28
N GLN A 63 8.61 9.41 -19.38
CA GLN A 63 7.25 9.96 -19.33
C GLN A 63 6.27 9.05 -18.56
N GLN A 64 6.43 7.73 -18.68
CA GLN A 64 5.62 6.77 -17.94
C GLN A 64 5.85 6.90 -16.42
N ALA A 65 7.09 7.06 -15.99
CA ALA A 65 7.41 7.31 -14.58
C ALA A 65 6.77 8.63 -14.11
N THR A 66 6.86 9.69 -14.90
CA THR A 66 6.17 10.96 -14.62
C THR A 66 4.67 10.78 -14.42
N ASN A 67 4.01 10.09 -15.35
CA ASN A 67 2.57 9.84 -15.29
C ASN A 67 2.17 9.07 -14.02
N VAL A 68 2.91 8.01 -13.69
CA VAL A 68 2.65 7.18 -12.50
C VAL A 68 2.92 7.95 -11.21
N VAL A 69 4.06 8.62 -11.10
CA VAL A 69 4.43 9.39 -9.90
C VAL A 69 3.45 10.52 -9.64
N ALA A 70 3.14 11.33 -10.66
CA ALA A 70 2.20 12.42 -10.50
C ALA A 70 0.80 11.90 -10.14
N SER A 71 0.27 10.90 -10.84
CA SER A 71 -1.09 10.42 -10.59
C SER A 71 -1.26 9.68 -9.26
N LYS A 72 -0.24 8.94 -8.79
CA LYS A 72 -0.38 8.03 -7.66
C LYS A 72 0.29 8.52 -6.37
N TYR A 73 1.39 9.27 -6.47
CA TYR A 73 2.28 9.53 -5.33
C TYR A 73 2.39 10.99 -4.93
N PHE A 74 2.19 11.93 -5.85
CA PHE A 74 2.09 13.35 -5.50
C PHE A 74 0.89 13.61 -4.57
N ARG A 75 1.14 14.38 -3.52
CA ARG A 75 0.18 14.72 -2.47
C ARG A 75 -0.45 16.09 -2.65
N GLY A 76 -1.62 16.29 -2.04
CA GLY A 76 -2.46 17.46 -2.24
C GLY A 76 -3.50 17.27 -3.36
N PRO A 77 -4.68 17.91 -3.28
CA PRO A 77 -5.68 17.90 -4.35
C PRO A 77 -5.18 18.60 -5.62
N LEU A 78 -5.62 18.15 -6.80
CA LEU A 78 -5.28 18.82 -8.06
C LEU A 78 -5.80 20.27 -8.07
N GLY A 79 -5.03 21.17 -8.67
CA GLY A 79 -5.37 22.59 -8.78
C GLY A 79 -5.13 23.42 -7.51
N THR A 80 -4.71 22.81 -6.39
CA THR A 80 -4.41 23.56 -5.15
C THR A 80 -2.92 23.84 -4.98
N PRO A 81 -2.54 24.89 -4.21
CA PRO A 81 -1.13 25.17 -3.90
C PRO A 81 -0.43 24.05 -3.12
N GLN A 82 -1.19 23.23 -2.40
CA GLN A 82 -0.66 22.09 -1.63
C GLN A 82 -0.30 20.89 -2.52
N ARG A 83 -0.66 20.92 -3.80
CA ARG A 83 -0.34 19.85 -4.74
C ARG A 83 1.17 19.78 -4.97
N GLU A 84 1.78 18.63 -4.70
CA GLU A 84 3.15 18.34 -5.11
C GLU A 84 3.23 18.39 -6.64
N ARG A 85 4.24 19.09 -7.15
CA ARG A 85 4.53 19.28 -8.57
C ARG A 85 5.95 18.85 -8.94
N SER A 86 6.81 18.51 -7.98
CA SER A 86 8.19 18.11 -8.24
C SER A 86 8.55 16.82 -7.51
N VAL A 87 9.30 15.94 -8.16
CA VAL A 87 9.87 14.74 -7.49
C VAL A 87 10.78 15.14 -6.33
N LYS A 88 11.39 16.33 -6.36
CA LYS A 88 12.15 16.87 -5.21
C LYS A 88 11.29 16.90 -3.96
N GLN A 89 10.04 17.37 -4.07
CA GLN A 89 9.11 17.45 -2.93
C GLN A 89 8.77 16.07 -2.38
N LEU A 90 8.46 15.12 -3.27
CA LEU A 90 8.14 13.73 -2.91
C LEU A 90 9.31 13.04 -2.19
N ILE A 91 10.53 13.12 -2.75
CA ILE A 91 11.73 12.52 -2.17
C ILE A 91 12.06 13.20 -0.84
N SER A 92 12.14 14.53 -0.80
CA SER A 92 12.45 15.27 0.43
C SER A 92 11.46 14.97 1.55
N ARG A 93 10.15 14.94 1.27
CA ARG A 93 9.14 14.60 2.28
C ARG A 93 9.44 13.27 2.97
N VAL A 94 9.77 12.23 2.21
CA VAL A 94 10.07 10.91 2.77
C VAL A 94 11.41 10.91 3.49
N VAL A 95 12.46 11.41 2.82
CA VAL A 95 13.83 11.35 3.34
C VAL A 95 14.00 12.21 4.59
N ASP A 96 13.51 13.46 4.57
CA ASP A 96 13.60 14.37 5.71
C ASP A 96 12.81 13.83 6.91
N THR A 97 11.65 13.21 6.67
CA THR A 97 10.86 12.57 7.75
C THR A 97 11.63 11.40 8.37
N ILE A 98 12.20 10.51 7.56
CA ILE A 98 12.98 9.36 8.04
C ILE A 98 14.23 9.83 8.80
N ALA A 99 14.96 10.81 8.27
CA ALA A 99 16.12 11.40 8.94
C ALA A 99 15.74 12.03 10.29
N SER A 100 14.62 12.77 10.35
CA SER A 100 14.10 13.34 11.60
C SER A 100 13.75 12.25 12.63
N TRP A 101 13.16 11.14 12.21
CA TRP A 101 12.91 10.01 13.12
C TRP A 101 14.20 9.36 13.60
N GLY A 102 15.18 9.18 12.71
CA GLY A 102 16.51 8.68 13.06
C GLY A 102 17.18 9.57 14.12
N GLN A 103 17.11 10.89 13.94
CA GLN A 103 17.64 11.87 14.90
C GLN A 103 16.92 11.77 16.26
N LYS A 104 15.59 11.81 16.26
CA LYS A 104 14.78 11.70 17.50
C LYS A 104 15.00 10.36 18.21
N GLY A 105 15.24 9.30 17.46
CA GLY A 105 15.57 7.97 17.97
C GLY A 105 17.01 7.81 18.45
N GLY A 106 17.87 8.81 18.27
CA GLY A 106 19.28 8.75 18.66
C GLY A 106 20.12 7.79 17.81
N TYR A 107 19.71 7.53 16.56
CA TYR A 107 20.42 6.63 15.64
C TYR A 107 21.70 7.24 15.06
N PHE A 108 21.85 8.57 15.11
CA PHE A 108 23.03 9.27 14.60
C PHE A 108 23.91 9.77 15.75
N SER A 109 25.22 9.64 15.59
CA SER A 109 26.24 10.13 16.50
C SER A 109 26.45 11.65 16.41
N SER A 110 26.13 12.25 15.26
CA SER A 110 26.28 13.67 14.98
C SER A 110 25.26 14.17 13.95
N GLU A 111 25.10 15.49 13.86
CA GLU A 111 24.30 16.13 12.82
C GLU A 111 24.90 15.90 11.42
N GLU A 112 26.22 15.81 11.31
CA GLU A 112 26.91 15.49 10.06
C GLU A 112 26.60 14.07 9.58
N GLU A 113 26.48 13.10 10.48
CA GLU A 113 26.11 11.73 10.13
C GLU A 113 24.64 11.65 9.68
N MET A 114 23.73 12.36 10.36
CA MET A 114 22.34 12.50 9.92
C MET A 114 22.26 13.12 8.52
N GLU A 115 23.02 14.18 8.26
CA GLU A 115 23.05 14.84 6.96
C GLU A 115 23.67 13.93 5.88
N THR A 116 24.69 13.15 6.23
CA THR A 116 25.25 12.10 5.37
C THR A 116 24.17 11.09 4.97
N PHE A 117 23.44 10.55 5.95
CA PHE A 117 22.32 9.63 5.69
C PHE A 117 21.26 10.25 4.78
N ARG A 118 20.88 11.51 5.06
CA ARG A 118 19.86 12.24 4.30
C ARG A 118 20.27 12.39 2.84
N GLN A 119 21.51 12.79 2.57
CA GLN A 119 21.99 13.01 1.21
C GLN A 119 22.21 11.70 0.45
N GLU A 120 22.80 10.69 1.08
CA GLU A 120 22.97 9.36 0.46
C GLU A 120 21.62 8.73 0.11
N LEU A 121 20.62 8.83 1.00
CA LEU A 121 19.28 8.30 0.72
C LEU A 121 18.59 9.08 -0.40
N LYS A 122 18.69 10.42 -0.43
CA LYS A 122 18.21 11.24 -1.57
C LYS A 122 18.83 10.78 -2.88
N PHE A 123 20.15 10.60 -2.91
CA PHE A 123 20.87 10.13 -4.10
C PHE A 123 20.33 8.77 -4.58
N LEU A 124 20.25 7.79 -3.68
CA LEU A 124 19.79 6.44 -4.02
C LEU A 124 18.38 6.44 -4.62
N LEU A 125 17.49 7.27 -4.09
CA LEU A 125 16.10 7.39 -4.57
C LEU A 125 16.02 8.17 -5.90
N LEU A 126 16.76 9.27 -6.02
CA LEU A 126 16.78 10.12 -7.22
C LEU A 126 17.32 9.36 -8.44
N HIS A 127 18.42 8.62 -8.25
CA HIS A 127 19.07 7.83 -9.27
C HIS A 127 18.50 6.40 -9.42
N GLN A 128 17.43 6.08 -8.69
CA GLN A 128 16.71 4.80 -8.78
C GLN A 128 17.57 3.55 -8.44
N TYR A 129 18.60 3.71 -7.60
CA TYR A 129 19.37 2.59 -7.04
C TYR A 129 18.58 1.83 -5.97
N ALA A 130 17.62 2.49 -5.34
CA ALA A 130 16.67 1.89 -4.42
C ALA A 130 15.30 2.59 -4.52
N CYS A 131 14.26 1.91 -4.04
CA CYS A 131 12.93 2.49 -3.91
C CYS A 131 12.18 1.85 -2.75
N PHE A 132 11.44 2.65 -1.99
CA PHE A 132 10.56 2.13 -0.95
C PHE A 132 9.28 1.51 -1.54
N ASN A 133 8.66 0.62 -0.77
CA ASN A 133 7.31 0.15 -1.08
C ASN A 133 6.28 1.31 -1.05
N SER A 134 5.19 1.18 -1.80
CA SER A 134 4.22 2.27 -2.00
C SER A 134 3.64 2.91 -0.72
N PRO A 135 3.26 2.15 0.35
CA PRO A 135 2.83 2.73 1.62
C PRO A 135 3.79 3.78 2.22
N VAL A 136 5.11 3.63 2.06
CA VAL A 136 6.07 4.63 2.52
C VAL A 136 5.81 5.97 1.80
N TRP A 137 5.80 5.95 0.47
CA TRP A 137 5.53 7.14 -0.34
C TRP A 137 4.16 7.75 -0.06
N PHE A 138 3.18 6.89 0.23
CA PHE A 138 1.82 7.31 0.51
C PHE A 138 1.68 8.03 1.85
N ASN A 139 2.35 7.56 2.89
CA ASN A 139 1.98 7.90 4.26
C ASN A 139 3.06 8.71 4.99
N VAL A 140 4.34 8.51 4.68
CA VAL A 140 5.45 9.17 5.39
C VAL A 140 5.46 10.67 5.11
N GLY A 141 5.55 11.46 6.18
CA GLY A 141 5.49 12.92 6.12
C GLY A 141 4.09 13.49 5.84
N ILE A 142 3.05 12.64 5.89
CA ILE A 142 1.64 13.03 5.70
C ILE A 142 0.82 12.69 6.94
N GLU A 143 0.87 11.43 7.37
CA GLU A 143 0.15 10.94 8.54
C GLU A 143 1.04 11.06 9.79
N GLU A 144 0.46 11.40 10.95
CA GLU A 144 1.20 11.43 12.22
C GLU A 144 1.76 10.04 12.58
N ARG A 145 0.99 8.98 12.29
CA ARG A 145 1.36 7.58 12.51
C ARG A 145 1.24 6.79 11.19
N PRO A 146 2.24 6.89 10.31
CA PRO A 146 2.13 6.35 8.95
C PRO A 146 2.28 4.83 8.91
N GLN A 147 1.47 4.19 8.07
CA GLN A 147 1.64 2.76 7.74
C GLN A 147 2.72 2.61 6.66
N CYS A 148 3.89 2.09 7.05
CA CYS A 148 5.07 2.01 6.16
C CYS A 148 5.30 0.60 5.55
N SER A 149 4.56 -0.41 6.02
CA SER A 149 4.70 -1.79 5.57
C SER A 149 3.61 -2.16 4.58
N ALA A 150 3.96 -2.83 3.48
CA ALA A 150 3.01 -3.22 2.44
C ALA A 150 2.30 -4.56 2.68
N CYS A 151 2.84 -5.41 3.55
CA CYS A 151 2.39 -6.79 3.72
C CYS A 151 2.11 -7.07 5.20
N PHE A 152 0.95 -7.68 5.47
CA PHE A 152 0.53 -8.11 6.80
C PHE A 152 0.01 -9.54 6.73
N ILE A 153 0.26 -10.34 7.76
CA ILE A 153 -0.34 -11.67 7.94
C ILE A 153 -1.23 -11.61 9.17
N LEU A 154 -2.45 -12.08 9.02
CA LEU A 154 -3.48 -12.13 10.06
C LEU A 154 -3.69 -13.59 10.48
N SER A 155 -4.14 -13.76 11.71
CA SER A 155 -4.57 -15.04 12.28
C SER A 155 -6.04 -14.99 12.64
N ILE A 156 -6.66 -16.15 12.75
CA ILE A 156 -8.08 -16.27 13.10
C ILE A 156 -8.29 -17.45 14.04
N GLU A 157 -9.26 -17.29 14.93
CA GLU A 157 -9.81 -18.35 15.77
C GLU A 157 -11.24 -18.66 15.32
N ASP A 158 -11.73 -19.86 15.63
CA ASP A 158 -13.07 -20.31 15.25
C ASP A 158 -14.18 -19.72 16.15
N SER A 159 -14.31 -18.39 16.11
CA SER A 159 -15.32 -17.64 16.84
C SER A 159 -15.79 -16.42 16.06
N MET A 160 -17.05 -16.02 16.27
CA MET A 160 -17.60 -14.83 15.63
C MET A 160 -16.86 -13.56 16.00
N GLU A 161 -16.36 -13.45 17.24
CA GLU A 161 -15.57 -12.30 17.68
C GLU A 161 -14.28 -12.19 16.87
N SER A 162 -13.54 -13.30 16.71
CA SER A 162 -12.30 -13.32 15.92
C SER A 162 -12.54 -13.02 14.44
N ILE A 163 -13.63 -13.54 13.86
CA ILE A 163 -14.02 -13.26 12.46
C ILE A 163 -14.31 -11.77 12.26
N LEU A 164 -15.07 -11.14 13.16
CA LEU A 164 -15.39 -9.71 13.05
C LEU A 164 -14.17 -8.82 13.30
N ASP A 165 -13.28 -9.21 14.22
CA ASP A 165 -12.02 -8.51 14.44
C ASP A 165 -11.06 -8.63 13.25
N TRP A 166 -11.08 -9.77 12.54
CA TRP A 166 -10.38 -9.91 11.26
C TRP A 166 -10.87 -8.86 10.26
N TYR A 167 -12.18 -8.77 10.00
CA TYR A 167 -12.74 -7.79 9.05
C TYR A 167 -12.35 -6.35 9.39
N LYS A 168 -12.47 -5.99 10.67
CA LYS A 168 -12.09 -4.67 11.18
C LYS A 168 -10.61 -4.37 11.00
N THR A 169 -9.75 -5.31 11.37
CA THR A 169 -8.29 -5.15 11.30
C THR A 169 -7.84 -5.02 9.86
N GLU A 170 -8.35 -5.90 9.01
CA GLU A 170 -8.03 -5.92 7.59
C GLU A 170 -8.51 -4.65 6.88
N GLY A 171 -9.71 -4.16 7.20
CA GLY A 171 -10.21 -2.90 6.65
C GLY A 171 -9.32 -1.70 7.00
N LYS A 172 -8.74 -1.66 8.21
CA LYS A 172 -7.75 -0.63 8.59
C LYS A 172 -6.46 -0.76 7.79
N ILE A 173 -5.98 -1.98 7.56
CA ILE A 173 -4.78 -2.24 6.74
C ILE A 173 -5.00 -1.74 5.31
N PHE A 174 -6.16 -2.01 4.72
CA PHE A 174 -6.51 -1.56 3.36
C PHE A 174 -6.65 -0.04 3.27
N LYS A 175 -7.26 0.61 4.28
CA LYS A 175 -7.28 2.08 4.36
C LYS A 175 -5.87 2.69 4.34
N GLY A 176 -4.90 2.03 4.98
CA GLY A 176 -3.49 2.45 4.97
C GLY A 176 -2.75 2.19 3.65
N GLY A 177 -3.36 1.48 2.69
CA GLY A 177 -2.80 1.19 1.38
C GLY A 177 -1.93 -0.06 1.31
N SER A 178 -2.10 -1.01 2.24
CA SER A 178 -1.33 -2.26 2.30
C SER A 178 -2.20 -3.49 2.03
N GLY A 179 -1.58 -4.64 1.77
CA GLY A 179 -2.27 -5.91 1.58
C GLY A 179 -2.22 -6.79 2.83
N ALA A 180 -3.13 -7.76 2.90
CA ALA A 180 -3.23 -8.70 4.01
C ALA A 180 -3.34 -10.14 3.51
N GLY A 181 -2.77 -11.08 4.27
CA GLY A 181 -2.88 -12.51 4.07
C GLY A 181 -3.46 -13.21 5.30
N ILE A 182 -4.26 -14.25 5.10
CA ILE A 182 -4.84 -15.03 6.21
C ILE A 182 -5.01 -16.51 5.83
N ASN A 183 -4.81 -17.41 6.79
CA ASN A 183 -5.19 -18.82 6.66
C ASN A 183 -6.51 -19.06 7.40
N LEU A 184 -7.55 -19.49 6.68
CA LEU A 184 -8.89 -19.72 7.22
C LEU A 184 -9.13 -21.15 7.71
N SER A 185 -8.13 -22.04 7.60
CA SER A 185 -8.23 -23.44 8.03
C SER A 185 -8.60 -23.65 9.51
N PRO A 186 -8.35 -22.70 10.45
CA PRO A 186 -8.85 -22.84 11.80
C PRO A 186 -10.38 -22.76 11.92
N LEU A 187 -11.08 -22.14 10.96
CA LEU A 187 -12.54 -22.05 11.00
C LEU A 187 -13.16 -23.42 10.72
N ARG A 188 -14.22 -23.76 11.46
CA ARG A 188 -14.96 -25.01 11.23
C ARG A 188 -15.60 -25.04 9.84
N SER A 189 -15.76 -26.24 9.30
CA SER A 189 -16.35 -26.48 7.98
C SER A 189 -17.84 -26.15 7.96
N SER A 190 -18.33 -25.80 6.76
CA SER A 190 -19.75 -25.74 6.39
C SER A 190 -20.53 -27.05 6.61
N ARG A 191 -19.85 -28.15 6.96
CA ARG A 191 -20.46 -29.46 7.26
C ARG A 191 -20.62 -29.71 8.76
N GLU A 192 -20.15 -28.80 9.61
CA GLU A 192 -20.13 -28.96 11.06
C GLU A 192 -21.31 -28.24 11.74
N ARG A 193 -21.72 -28.74 12.92
CA ARG A 193 -22.83 -28.17 13.69
C ARG A 193 -22.38 -27.03 14.59
N LEU A 194 -23.29 -26.09 14.84
CA LEU A 194 -23.11 -25.03 15.83
C LEU A 194 -23.72 -25.42 17.18
N SER A 195 -23.15 -24.88 18.26
CA SER A 195 -23.64 -25.09 19.62
C SER A 195 -25.05 -24.51 19.84
N SER A 196 -25.37 -23.42 19.15
CA SER A 196 -26.67 -22.75 19.14
C SER A 196 -27.73 -23.45 18.27
N GLY A 197 -27.39 -24.57 17.64
CA GLY A 197 -28.20 -25.20 16.59
C GLY A 197 -27.88 -24.65 15.20
N GLY A 198 -28.21 -25.43 14.17
CA GLY A 198 -27.86 -25.14 12.78
C GLY A 198 -26.50 -25.68 12.36
N ILE A 199 -26.09 -25.31 11.14
CA ILE A 199 -24.85 -25.72 10.48
C ILE A 199 -24.00 -24.47 10.30
N ALA A 200 -22.68 -24.60 10.45
CA ALA A 200 -21.75 -23.50 10.26
C ALA A 200 -21.76 -23.00 8.80
N SER A 201 -21.42 -21.74 8.58
CA SER A 201 -21.32 -21.18 7.22
C SER A 201 -20.05 -21.61 6.48
N GLY A 202 -19.01 -22.03 7.21
CA GLY A 202 -17.70 -22.39 6.65
C GLY A 202 -16.83 -21.19 6.23
N PRO A 203 -15.51 -21.39 6.07
CA PRO A 203 -14.54 -20.35 5.72
C PRO A 203 -14.83 -19.63 4.39
N VAL A 204 -15.36 -20.32 3.37
CA VAL A 204 -15.63 -19.70 2.06
C VAL A 204 -16.74 -18.65 2.16
N SER A 205 -17.75 -18.86 3.02
CA SER A 205 -18.81 -17.88 3.25
C SER A 205 -18.28 -16.61 3.92
N PHE A 206 -17.46 -16.75 4.97
CA PHE A 206 -16.84 -15.59 5.62
C PHE A 206 -15.84 -14.88 4.70
N MET A 207 -15.10 -15.62 3.86
CA MET A 207 -14.25 -15.03 2.83
C MET A 207 -15.03 -14.13 1.87
N ARG A 208 -16.21 -14.55 1.40
CA ARG A 208 -17.08 -13.70 0.54
C ARG A 208 -17.50 -12.42 1.27
N GLY A 209 -17.81 -12.51 2.57
CA GLY A 209 -18.09 -11.33 3.40
C GLY A 209 -16.90 -10.38 3.51
N ALA A 210 -15.70 -10.91 3.74
CA ALA A 210 -14.47 -10.11 3.78
C ALA A 210 -14.15 -9.45 2.43
N ASP A 211 -14.43 -10.13 1.33
CA ASP A 211 -14.22 -9.63 -0.03
C ASP A 211 -15.14 -8.43 -0.33
N ALA A 212 -16.43 -8.54 -0.01
CA ALA A 212 -17.39 -7.44 -0.12
C ALA A 212 -16.96 -6.23 0.72
N ILE A 213 -16.53 -6.44 1.97
CA ILE A 213 -16.01 -5.37 2.83
C ILE A 213 -14.79 -4.71 2.18
N ALA A 214 -13.86 -5.49 1.62
CA ALA A 214 -12.69 -4.97 0.93
C ALA A 214 -13.09 -4.11 -0.30
N GLY A 215 -14.10 -4.53 -1.06
CA GLY A 215 -14.65 -3.80 -2.20
C GLY A 215 -15.22 -2.42 -1.84
N THR A 216 -15.80 -2.26 -0.64
CA THR A 216 -16.31 -0.96 -0.17
C THR A 216 -15.21 0.04 0.19
N ILE A 217 -14.00 -0.43 0.52
CA ILE A 217 -12.91 0.42 1.00
C ILE A 217 -12.16 1.02 -0.19
N LYS A 218 -12.65 2.17 -0.64
CA LYS A 218 -11.89 3.08 -1.49
C LYS A 218 -10.91 3.83 -0.58
N SER A 219 -9.60 3.71 -0.81
CA SER A 219 -8.56 4.23 0.09
C SER A 219 -8.42 5.77 0.16
N GLY A 220 -9.52 6.52 0.01
CA GLY A 220 -9.64 7.93 0.41
C GLY A 220 -8.51 8.84 -0.08
N GLY A 221 -8.22 8.84 -1.37
CA GLY A 221 -7.14 9.64 -1.97
C GLY A 221 -5.76 8.96 -2.05
N LYS A 222 -5.62 7.75 -1.47
CA LYS A 222 -4.52 6.82 -1.78
C LYS A 222 -4.99 5.95 -2.94
N THR A 223 -4.16 5.72 -3.94
CA THR A 223 -4.60 5.21 -5.26
C THR A 223 -4.47 3.70 -5.38
N ARG A 224 -4.91 2.93 -4.38
CA ARG A 224 -4.71 1.48 -4.32
C ARG A 224 -5.98 0.74 -3.87
N ARG A 225 -6.45 -0.21 -4.68
CA ARG A 225 -7.51 -1.15 -4.29
C ARG A 225 -7.00 -2.12 -3.20
N ALA A 226 -7.90 -2.63 -2.38
CA ALA A 226 -7.59 -3.68 -1.42
C ALA A 226 -6.96 -4.90 -2.10
N ALA A 227 -6.02 -5.56 -1.42
CA ALA A 227 -5.35 -6.74 -1.93
C ALA A 227 -5.28 -7.81 -0.83
N LYS A 228 -5.81 -8.99 -1.11
CA LYS A 228 -5.99 -10.09 -0.15
C LYS A 228 -5.37 -11.38 -0.65
N MET A 229 -4.68 -12.08 0.25
CA MET A 229 -4.34 -13.50 0.10
C MET A 229 -5.16 -14.30 1.11
N VAL A 230 -5.87 -15.33 0.64
CA VAL A 230 -6.58 -16.27 1.51
C VAL A 230 -6.04 -17.65 1.25
N VAL A 231 -5.76 -18.39 2.32
CA VAL A 231 -5.28 -19.77 2.28
C VAL A 231 -6.30 -20.68 2.96
N LEU A 232 -6.49 -21.87 2.41
CA LEU A 232 -7.19 -22.97 3.04
C LEU A 232 -6.36 -24.25 2.83
N ASN A 233 -6.14 -25.01 3.90
CA ASN A 233 -5.36 -26.23 3.85
C ASN A 233 -6.10 -27.29 3.03
N VAL A 234 -5.33 -28.14 2.34
CA VAL A 234 -5.86 -29.12 1.38
C VAL A 234 -6.74 -30.19 2.03
N ASP A 235 -6.55 -30.46 3.32
CA ASP A 235 -7.30 -31.41 4.13
C ASP A 235 -8.57 -30.81 4.76
N HIS A 236 -8.81 -29.51 4.59
CA HIS A 236 -10.01 -28.86 5.11
C HIS A 236 -11.26 -29.38 4.36
N PRO A 237 -12.36 -29.75 5.04
CA PRO A 237 -13.53 -30.35 4.38
C PRO A 237 -14.23 -29.48 3.32
N ASP A 238 -13.99 -28.16 3.36
CA ASP A 238 -14.50 -27.18 2.37
C ASP A 238 -13.51 -26.87 1.23
N ILE A 239 -12.41 -27.62 1.09
CA ILE A 239 -11.36 -27.35 0.10
C ILE A 239 -11.88 -27.30 -1.34
N GLU A 240 -12.81 -28.19 -1.71
CA GLU A 240 -13.39 -28.19 -3.06
C GLU A 240 -14.21 -26.92 -3.32
N GLU A 241 -14.93 -26.40 -2.32
CA GLU A 241 -15.64 -25.13 -2.47
C GLU A 241 -14.64 -23.98 -2.65
N PHE A 242 -13.56 -23.97 -1.87
CA PHE A 242 -12.50 -22.97 -1.97
C PHE A 242 -11.81 -22.98 -3.33
N ILE A 243 -11.46 -24.15 -3.88
CA ILE A 243 -10.85 -24.29 -5.22
C ILE A 243 -11.76 -23.70 -6.29
N TRP A 244 -13.07 -23.99 -6.23
CA TRP A 244 -14.01 -23.59 -7.28
C TRP A 244 -14.64 -22.20 -7.07
N CYS A 245 -14.40 -21.53 -5.94
CA CYS A 245 -15.15 -20.31 -5.57
C CYS A 245 -15.03 -19.21 -6.64
N LYS A 246 -13.81 -18.86 -7.08
CA LYS A 246 -13.58 -17.80 -8.07
C LYS A 246 -14.16 -18.14 -9.44
N ALA A 247 -14.01 -19.38 -9.88
CA ALA A 247 -14.59 -19.82 -11.15
C ALA A 247 -16.13 -19.76 -11.14
N LYS A 248 -16.76 -20.02 -9.99
CA LYS A 248 -18.21 -19.87 -9.83
C LYS A 248 -18.62 -18.39 -9.88
N GLU A 249 -17.89 -17.49 -9.22
CA GLU A 249 -18.16 -16.05 -9.29
C GLU A 249 -17.96 -15.50 -10.71
N GLU A 250 -16.92 -15.91 -11.44
CA GLU A 250 -16.72 -15.53 -12.84
C GLU A 250 -17.88 -15.97 -13.75
N ARG A 251 -18.44 -17.17 -13.53
CA ARG A 251 -19.62 -17.62 -14.29
C ARG A 251 -20.83 -16.74 -14.03
N LYS A 252 -21.04 -16.31 -12.77
CA LYS A 252 -22.11 -15.34 -12.44
C LYS A 252 -21.86 -14.01 -13.14
N ALA A 253 -20.63 -13.49 -13.06
CA ALA A 253 -20.27 -12.24 -13.72
C ALA A 253 -20.51 -12.30 -15.24
N ARG A 254 -20.11 -13.39 -15.91
CA ARG A 254 -20.37 -13.59 -17.35
C ARG A 254 -21.86 -13.62 -17.68
N ALA A 255 -22.68 -14.26 -16.84
CA ALA A 255 -24.13 -14.29 -17.03
C ALA A 255 -24.74 -12.88 -16.91
N LEU A 256 -24.25 -12.06 -15.98
CA LEU A 256 -24.67 -10.65 -15.84
C LEU A 256 -24.20 -9.79 -17.02
N VAL A 257 -22.98 -9.96 -17.51
CA VAL A 257 -22.51 -9.25 -18.72
C VAL A 257 -23.39 -9.61 -19.93
N GLN A 258 -23.77 -10.88 -20.07
CA GLN A 258 -24.68 -11.31 -21.14
C GLN A 258 -26.09 -10.71 -21.02
N SER A 259 -26.53 -10.34 -19.81
CA SER A 259 -27.80 -9.63 -19.59
C SER A 259 -27.68 -8.11 -19.71
N GLY A 260 -26.51 -7.58 -20.09
CA GLY A 260 -26.29 -6.17 -20.39
C GLY A 260 -25.59 -5.37 -19.29
N TRP A 261 -25.06 -6.02 -18.25
CA TRP A 261 -24.29 -5.33 -17.22
C TRP A 261 -22.91 -4.91 -17.72
N ASP A 262 -22.44 -3.73 -17.29
CA ASP A 262 -21.15 -3.19 -17.68
C ASP A 262 -20.00 -4.08 -17.17
N PRO A 263 -19.15 -4.64 -18.06
CA PRO A 263 -18.02 -5.47 -17.66
C PRO A 263 -16.83 -4.68 -17.11
N SER A 264 -16.85 -3.34 -17.13
CA SER A 264 -15.72 -2.52 -16.68
C SER A 264 -15.34 -2.83 -15.23
N LEU A 265 -14.04 -2.82 -14.92
CA LEU A 265 -13.52 -3.21 -13.59
C LEU A 265 -13.97 -2.28 -12.44
N ASP A 266 -14.52 -1.12 -12.77
CA ASP A 266 -15.02 -0.14 -11.81
C ASP A 266 -16.56 -0.12 -11.76
N SER A 267 -17.22 -1.03 -12.48
CA SER A 267 -18.68 -1.17 -12.45
C SER A 267 -19.18 -1.88 -11.19
N GLU A 268 -20.48 -1.75 -10.95
CA GLU A 268 -21.21 -2.44 -9.88
C GLU A 268 -21.24 -3.97 -10.03
N LEU A 269 -20.78 -4.52 -11.15
CA LEU A 269 -20.70 -5.97 -11.39
C LEU A 269 -19.76 -6.69 -10.42
N TRP A 270 -18.72 -5.98 -9.97
CA TRP A 270 -17.60 -6.56 -9.21
C TRP A 270 -17.66 -6.23 -7.71
N ILE A 271 -18.81 -5.76 -7.23
CA ILE A 271 -19.08 -5.39 -5.83
C ILE A 271 -19.80 -6.54 -5.10
#